data_AF-A0A4V1IR25-F1
#
_entry.id   AF-A0A4V1IR25-F1
#
_cell.length_a   1.000
_cell.length_b   1.000
_cell.length_c   1.000
_cell.angle_alpha   90.00
_cell.angle_beta   90.00
_cell.angle_gamma   90.00
#
_symmetry.space_group_name_H-M   'P 1'
#
loop_
_entity.id
_entity.type
_entity.pdbx_description
1 polymer ?
#
loop_
_entity_poly.entity_id
_entity_poly.type
_entity_poly.pdbx_seq_one_letter_code
_entity_poly.pdbx_strand_id
1 'polypeptide(L)'
;MAAADDVTVILIRHAEKLTWHNGVAPSKEMKALYIDNHILSAKGYERAHALVGYFNHREEIQALFRRRPLAAIIAQDVDRTPDAWGRSERPRETVEPLATHLAPRGVVFLTYTKKQLPQVLSSIREFKGRTVIVSWAHQQIPDLTVALGVPAAQVPQHWPGKRFDVTWVVEPGSGTPATFVQYPQRLLFGDKDSVIDLHSAKGKEKDDNGDE
;
A
#
# COMPACT_ATOMS: atom_id res chain seq x y z
N MET A 1 -22.72 13.10 -6.67
CA MET A 1 -21.93 11.85 -6.58
C MET A 1 -21.04 11.80 -7.81
N ALA A 2 -19.73 11.98 -7.67
CA ALA A 2 -18.81 11.71 -8.76
C ALA A 2 -18.91 10.21 -9.07
N ALA A 3 -19.18 9.84 -10.33
CA ALA A 3 -18.98 8.48 -10.78
C ALA A 3 -17.55 8.08 -10.41
N ALA A 4 -17.34 6.87 -9.88
CA ALA A 4 -15.98 6.37 -9.76
C ALA A 4 -15.37 6.43 -11.15
N ASP A 5 -14.38 7.29 -11.34
CA ASP A 5 -13.61 7.38 -12.57
C ASP A 5 -13.15 5.97 -12.94
N ASP A 6 -13.24 5.59 -14.22
CA ASP A 6 -13.09 4.22 -14.73
C ASP A 6 -11.67 3.64 -14.57
N VAL A 7 -11.13 3.65 -13.36
CA VAL A 7 -9.76 3.32 -13.01
C VAL A 7 -9.80 2.22 -11.96
N THR A 8 -9.17 1.08 -12.27
CA THR A 8 -8.92 0.07 -11.24
C THR A 8 -7.74 0.53 -10.40
N VAL A 9 -7.90 0.57 -9.07
CA VAL A 9 -6.83 0.96 -8.16
C VAL A 9 -6.43 -0.24 -7.32
N ILE A 10 -5.14 -0.57 -7.34
CA ILE A 10 -4.56 -1.60 -6.48
C ILE A 10 -3.77 -0.90 -5.38
N LEU A 11 -4.16 -1.11 -4.13
CA LEU A 11 -3.55 -0.51 -2.94
C LEU A 11 -2.72 -1.57 -2.20
N ILE A 12 -1.47 -1.22 -1.92
CA ILE A 12 -0.61 -1.98 -1.02
C ILE A 12 -0.03 -1.02 0.01
N ARG A 13 0.27 -1.53 1.20
CA ARG A 13 1.14 -0.80 2.13
C ARG A 13 2.61 -1.02 1.80
N HIS A 14 3.46 -0.17 2.33
CA HIS A 14 4.89 -0.43 2.35
C HIS A 14 5.22 -1.78 3.01
N ALA A 15 6.29 -2.42 2.54
CA ALA A 15 6.84 -3.67 3.06
C ALA A 15 7.52 -3.50 4.43
N GLU A 16 8.05 -4.59 4.98
CA GLU A 16 8.52 -4.70 6.36
C GLU A 16 9.56 -3.64 6.72
N LYS A 17 9.29 -2.89 7.80
CA LYS A 17 10.29 -2.06 8.48
C LYS A 17 11.19 -2.92 9.36
N LEU A 18 12.35 -2.38 9.75
CA LEU A 18 13.26 -3.08 10.67
C LEU A 18 12.52 -3.50 11.94
N THR A 19 12.29 -4.80 12.07
CA THR A 19 11.83 -5.42 13.31
C THR A 19 13.04 -5.88 14.10
N TRP A 20 12.94 -5.82 15.42
CA TRP A 20 13.99 -6.26 16.33
C TRP A 20 14.55 -7.65 15.98
N HIS A 21 15.88 -7.71 15.91
CA HIS A 21 16.75 -8.81 15.48
C HIS A 21 16.38 -10.24 15.93
N ASN A 22 15.65 -10.45 17.02
CA ASN A 22 15.46 -11.79 17.61
C ASN A 22 14.00 -12.23 17.76
N GLY A 23 13.03 -11.53 17.17
CA GLY A 23 11.61 -11.87 17.32
C GLY A 23 11.06 -11.75 18.76
N VAL A 24 11.89 -11.31 19.71
CA VAL A 24 11.51 -10.94 21.07
C VAL A 24 11.16 -9.46 21.06
N ALA A 25 10.02 -9.10 21.66
CA ALA A 25 9.70 -7.71 21.90
C ALA A 25 10.81 -7.10 22.78
N PRO A 26 11.49 -6.04 22.33
CA PRO A 26 12.55 -5.40 23.10
C PRO A 26 12.05 -4.95 24.47
N SER A 27 12.95 -4.90 25.46
CA SER A 27 12.67 -4.20 26.71
C SER A 27 12.34 -2.72 26.44
N LYS A 28 11.73 -2.05 27.40
CA LYS A 28 11.39 -0.62 27.28
C LYS A 28 12.65 0.24 27.01
N GLU A 29 13.78 -0.14 27.61
CA GLU A 29 15.08 0.52 27.45
C GLU A 29 15.63 0.30 26.04
N MET A 30 15.54 -0.93 25.52
CA MET A 30 15.96 -1.22 24.14
C MET A 30 15.07 -0.50 23.12
N LYS A 31 13.76 -0.36 23.37
CA LYS A 31 12.87 0.46 22.53
C LYS A 31 13.31 1.92 22.47
N ALA A 32 13.75 2.48 23.59
CA ALA A 32 14.22 3.87 23.63
C ALA A 32 15.52 4.08 22.81
N LEU A 33 16.28 3.01 22.55
CA LEU A 33 17.46 3.02 21.70
C LEU A 33 17.13 2.71 20.22
N TYR A 34 15.87 2.44 19.88
CA TYR A 34 15.47 2.23 18.49
C TYR A 34 15.67 3.51 17.69
N ILE A 35 16.38 3.39 16.58
CA ILE A 35 16.43 4.44 15.57
C ILE A 35 15.66 3.91 14.37
N ASP A 36 14.46 4.46 14.17
CA ASP A 36 13.73 4.25 12.92
C ASP A 36 14.50 4.98 11.81
N ASN A 37 15.21 4.23 10.97
CA ASN A 37 15.94 4.77 9.84
C ASN A 37 15.06 5.03 8.61
N HIS A 38 13.73 4.85 8.75
CA HIS A 38 12.72 5.16 7.76
C HIS A 38 12.85 4.43 6.40
N ILE A 39 13.63 3.35 6.36
CA ILE A 39 13.81 2.46 5.20
C ILE A 39 13.30 1.04 5.47
N LEU A 40 13.21 0.23 4.42
CA LEU A 40 12.84 -1.18 4.51
C LEU A 40 13.89 -2.00 5.28
N SER A 41 13.41 -3.05 5.94
CA SER A 41 14.27 -4.13 6.45
C SER A 41 14.75 -5.03 5.30
N ALA A 42 15.68 -5.94 5.60
CA ALA A 42 16.06 -7.00 4.67
C ALA A 42 14.84 -7.81 4.17
N LYS A 43 13.93 -8.19 5.08
CA LYS A 43 12.66 -8.86 4.73
C LYS A 43 11.77 -7.96 3.86
N GLY A 44 11.77 -6.65 4.13
CA GLY A 44 11.03 -5.67 3.34
C GLY A 44 11.52 -5.58 1.89
N TYR A 45 12.85 -5.54 1.68
CA TYR A 45 13.43 -5.59 0.34
C TYR A 45 13.16 -6.93 -0.35
N GLU A 46 13.21 -8.05 0.38
CA GLU A 46 12.81 -9.36 -0.16
C GLU A 46 11.37 -9.35 -0.68
N ARG A 47 10.43 -8.79 0.10
CA ARG A 47 9.04 -8.60 -0.34
C ARG A 47 8.95 -7.69 -1.56
N ALA A 48 9.67 -6.57 -1.57
CA ALA A 48 9.69 -5.62 -2.69
C ALA A 48 10.08 -6.30 -4.01
N HIS A 49 11.08 -7.18 -3.97
CA HIS A 49 11.45 -8.00 -5.13
C HIS A 49 10.41 -9.08 -5.45
N ALA A 50 9.83 -9.75 -4.44
CA ALA A 50 8.79 -10.75 -4.65
C ALA A 50 7.51 -10.15 -5.29
N LEU A 51 7.22 -8.88 -5.04
CA LEU A 51 6.10 -8.16 -5.67
C LEU A 51 6.24 -8.10 -7.20
N VAL A 52 7.46 -8.12 -7.74
CA VAL A 52 7.69 -8.20 -9.20
C VAL A 52 7.04 -9.47 -9.76
N GLY A 53 7.31 -10.62 -9.14
CA GLY A 53 6.70 -11.89 -9.54
C GLY A 53 5.18 -11.90 -9.29
N TYR A 54 4.73 -11.39 -8.15
CA TYR A 54 3.31 -11.27 -7.81
C TYR A 54 2.52 -10.53 -8.89
N PHE A 55 2.95 -9.31 -9.24
CA PHE A 55 2.22 -8.48 -10.21
C PHE A 55 2.32 -8.99 -11.64
N ASN A 56 3.36 -9.74 -12.01
CA ASN A 56 3.51 -10.28 -13.37
C ASN A 56 2.87 -11.66 -13.58
N HIS A 57 2.59 -12.42 -12.51
CA HIS A 57 2.23 -13.84 -12.65
C HIS A 57 1.02 -14.31 -11.84
N ARG A 58 0.54 -13.57 -10.83
CA ARG A 58 -0.69 -13.96 -10.13
C ARG A 58 -1.90 -13.82 -11.04
N GLU A 59 -2.68 -14.90 -11.18
CA GLU A 59 -3.79 -14.93 -12.13
C GLU A 59 -4.86 -13.90 -11.81
N GLU A 60 -5.19 -13.69 -10.54
CA GLU A 60 -6.13 -12.67 -10.10
C GLU A 60 -5.68 -11.25 -10.48
N ILE A 61 -4.37 -10.98 -10.47
CA ILE A 61 -3.79 -9.70 -10.86
C ILE A 61 -3.71 -9.58 -12.39
N GLN A 62 -3.29 -10.64 -13.08
CA GLN A 62 -3.26 -10.68 -14.52
C GLN A 62 -4.66 -10.51 -15.12
N ALA A 63 -5.69 -11.05 -14.47
CA ALA A 63 -7.08 -10.83 -14.84
C ALA A 63 -7.48 -9.35 -14.78
N LEU A 64 -7.01 -8.60 -13.77
CA LEU A 64 -7.21 -7.15 -13.71
C LEU A 64 -6.52 -6.45 -14.88
N PHE A 65 -5.26 -6.78 -15.15
CA PHE A 65 -4.47 -6.13 -16.20
C PHE A 65 -4.96 -6.45 -17.62
N ARG A 66 -5.57 -7.61 -17.84
CA ARG A 66 -6.24 -7.94 -19.11
C ARG A 66 -7.51 -7.10 -19.34
N ARG A 67 -8.24 -6.75 -18.27
CA ARG A 67 -9.42 -5.87 -18.36
C ARG A 67 -9.03 -4.41 -18.51
N ARG A 68 -8.10 -3.95 -17.67
CA ARG A 68 -7.59 -2.57 -17.64
C ARG A 68 -6.06 -2.61 -17.50
N PRO A 69 -5.29 -2.36 -18.57
CA PRO A 69 -3.83 -2.44 -18.51
C PRO A 69 -3.24 -1.51 -17.45
N LEU A 70 -2.21 -1.98 -16.74
CA LEU A 70 -1.44 -1.18 -15.80
C LEU A 70 -0.77 0.00 -16.53
N ALA A 71 -0.99 1.22 -16.03
CA ALA A 71 -0.44 2.44 -16.62
C ALA A 71 0.49 3.21 -15.67
N ALA A 72 0.27 3.11 -14.36
CA ALA A 72 1.07 3.83 -13.38
C ALA A 72 1.25 3.09 -12.06
N ILE A 73 2.35 3.42 -11.40
CA ILE A 73 2.63 3.13 -10.01
C ILE A 73 2.77 4.48 -9.30
N ILE A 74 2.05 4.66 -8.21
CA ILE A 74 2.12 5.82 -7.33
C ILE A 74 2.67 5.37 -5.99
N ALA A 75 3.64 6.09 -5.44
CA ALA A 75 4.15 5.83 -4.10
C ALA A 75 4.16 7.08 -3.23
N GLN A 76 4.05 6.87 -1.92
CA GLN A 76 4.34 7.94 -0.96
C GLN A 76 5.82 8.30 -1.02
N ASP A 77 6.10 9.60 -1.14
CA ASP A 77 7.43 10.19 -1.00
C ASP A 77 7.66 10.67 0.44
N VAL A 78 8.92 11.00 0.74
CA VAL A 78 9.31 11.61 2.00
C VAL A 78 8.95 13.09 2.03
N ASP A 79 8.21 13.48 3.06
CA ASP A 79 8.09 14.89 3.42
C ASP A 79 9.40 15.35 4.09
N ARG A 80 10.08 16.34 3.50
CA ARG A 80 11.36 16.88 3.97
C ARG A 80 11.21 18.22 4.69
N THR A 81 9.98 18.68 4.95
CA THR A 81 9.76 19.93 5.68
C THR A 81 10.06 19.78 7.18
N PRO A 82 10.30 20.88 7.92
CA PRO A 82 10.53 20.81 9.38
C PRO A 82 9.37 20.18 10.16
N ASP A 83 8.14 20.40 9.70
CA ASP A 83 6.88 19.82 10.17
C ASP A 83 6.47 18.57 9.36
N ALA A 84 7.47 17.83 8.87
CA ALA A 84 7.25 16.70 7.98
C ALA A 84 6.30 15.67 8.59
N TRP A 85 5.28 15.31 7.81
CA TRP A 85 4.41 14.18 8.10
C TRP A 85 4.66 13.09 7.04
N GLY A 86 5.13 11.93 7.47
CA GLY A 86 5.54 10.86 6.55
C GLY A 86 6.98 10.96 6.07
N ARG A 87 7.92 10.74 7.00
CA ARG A 87 9.37 10.71 6.75
C ARG A 87 9.88 9.40 6.14
N SER A 88 8.97 8.47 5.84
CA SER A 88 9.29 7.10 5.44
C SER A 88 9.51 6.96 3.94
N GLU A 89 10.71 6.52 3.53
CA GLU A 89 11.03 6.11 2.14
C GLU A 89 10.38 4.77 1.78
N ARG A 90 10.02 3.96 2.78
CA ARG A 90 9.49 2.58 2.61
C ARG A 90 8.43 2.41 1.53
N PRO A 91 7.40 3.27 1.39
CA PRO A 91 6.39 3.08 0.34
C PRO A 91 7.00 3.14 -1.06
N ARG A 92 7.94 4.06 -1.30
CA ARG A 92 8.73 4.17 -2.53
C ARG A 92 9.60 2.93 -2.75
N GLU A 93 10.41 2.57 -1.76
CA GLU A 93 11.31 1.40 -1.83
C GLU A 93 10.57 0.08 -2.09
N THR A 94 9.33 -0.04 -1.58
CA THR A 94 8.51 -1.24 -1.74
C THR A 94 8.17 -1.53 -3.20
N VAL A 95 8.00 -0.49 -4.02
CA VAL A 95 7.59 -0.63 -5.42
C VAL A 95 8.70 -0.30 -6.41
N GLU A 96 9.85 0.19 -5.94
CA GLU A 96 10.98 0.56 -6.80
C GLU A 96 11.48 -0.61 -7.69
N PRO A 97 11.59 -1.87 -7.20
CA PRO A 97 11.91 -3.00 -8.07
C PRO A 97 10.87 -3.25 -9.17
N LEU A 98 9.58 -3.11 -8.84
CA LEU A 98 8.47 -3.28 -9.78
C LEU A 98 8.44 -2.15 -10.82
N ALA A 99 8.59 -0.90 -10.39
CA ALA A 99 8.63 0.26 -11.26
C ALA A 99 9.80 0.15 -12.24
N THR A 100 10.99 -0.24 -11.76
CA THR A 100 12.16 -0.48 -12.62
C THR A 100 11.90 -1.57 -13.65
N HIS A 101 11.29 -2.69 -13.24
CA HIS A 101 10.94 -3.78 -14.14
C HIS A 101 9.93 -3.37 -15.24
N LEU A 102 9.00 -2.47 -14.92
CA LEU A 102 7.91 -2.07 -15.81
C LEU A 102 8.19 -0.79 -16.61
N ALA A 103 9.22 -0.03 -16.28
CA ALA A 103 9.59 1.20 -16.99
C ALA A 103 9.77 0.99 -18.52
N PRO A 104 10.42 -0.10 -19.00
CA PRO A 104 10.52 -0.37 -20.44
C PRO A 104 9.16 -0.62 -21.13
N ARG A 105 8.11 -0.93 -20.36
CA ARG A 105 6.73 -1.13 -20.86
C ARG A 105 5.91 0.17 -20.85
N GLY A 106 6.52 1.30 -20.51
CA GLY A 106 5.86 2.61 -20.46
C GLY A 106 4.97 2.83 -19.23
N VAL A 107 5.13 2.02 -18.17
CA VAL A 107 4.44 2.28 -16.89
C VAL A 107 5.11 3.47 -16.20
N VAL A 108 4.33 4.49 -15.88
CA VAL A 108 4.83 5.71 -15.24
C VAL A 108 4.99 5.50 -13.74
N PHE A 109 6.05 6.06 -13.15
CA PHE A 109 6.26 6.08 -11.69
C PHE A 109 6.11 7.50 -11.16
N LEU A 110 5.15 7.71 -10.27
CA LEU A 110 4.83 9.00 -9.66
C LEU A 110 5.00 8.92 -8.13
N THR A 111 5.39 10.03 -7.52
CA THR A 111 5.51 10.14 -6.07
C THR A 111 4.78 11.36 -5.53
N TYR A 112 4.22 11.23 -4.33
CA TYR A 112 3.50 12.30 -3.63
C TYR A 112 3.76 12.21 -2.13
N THR A 113 3.83 13.33 -1.41
CA THR A 113 3.93 13.32 0.05
C THR A 113 2.57 13.03 0.70
N LYS A 114 2.55 12.69 2.00
CA LYS A 114 1.29 12.42 2.73
C LYS A 114 0.29 13.58 2.71
N LYS A 115 0.79 14.81 2.65
CA LYS A 115 0.00 16.05 2.59
C LYS A 115 -0.70 16.23 1.23
N GLN A 116 -0.32 15.46 0.21
CA GLN A 116 -0.82 15.58 -1.15
C GLN A 116 -1.89 14.53 -1.52
N LEU A 117 -2.61 13.97 -0.53
CA LEU A 117 -3.64 12.95 -0.78
C LEU A 117 -4.73 13.40 -1.79
N PRO A 118 -5.23 14.66 -1.78
CA PRO A 118 -6.15 15.13 -2.82
C PRO A 118 -5.55 15.09 -4.23
N GLN A 119 -4.25 15.36 -4.37
CA GLN A 119 -3.53 15.32 -5.64
C GLN A 119 -3.32 13.87 -6.10
N VAL A 120 -3.09 12.93 -5.19
CA VAL A 120 -3.06 11.49 -5.50
C VAL A 120 -4.39 11.05 -6.12
N LEU A 121 -5.53 11.43 -5.50
CA LEU A 121 -6.85 11.11 -6.05
C LEU A 121 -7.05 11.72 -7.43
N SER A 122 -6.70 13.00 -7.62
CA SER A 122 -6.80 13.65 -8.93
C SER A 122 -5.93 12.97 -9.98
N SER A 123 -4.69 12.59 -9.65
CA SER A 123 -3.78 11.88 -10.56
C SER A 123 -4.31 10.50 -10.95
N ILE A 124 -4.85 9.74 -9.99
CA ILE A 124 -5.47 8.44 -10.29
C ILE A 124 -6.55 8.59 -11.37
N ARG A 125 -7.37 9.64 -11.31
CA ARG A 125 -8.47 9.90 -12.25
C ARG A 125 -8.01 10.20 -13.68
N GLU A 126 -6.75 10.59 -13.88
CA GLU A 126 -6.19 10.82 -15.22
C GLU A 126 -5.99 9.50 -15.98
N PHE A 127 -5.91 8.36 -15.28
CA PHE A 127 -5.68 7.05 -15.85
C PHE A 127 -6.97 6.29 -16.22
N LYS A 128 -7.96 6.97 -16.83
CA LYS A 128 -9.24 6.37 -17.24
C LYS A 128 -9.04 5.13 -18.12
N GLY A 129 -9.79 4.07 -17.84
CA GLY A 129 -9.72 2.77 -18.51
C GLY A 129 -8.48 1.95 -18.17
N ARG A 130 -7.67 2.38 -17.18
CA ARG A 130 -6.40 1.74 -16.81
C ARG A 130 -6.41 1.24 -15.37
N THR A 131 -5.34 0.55 -15.01
CA THR A 131 -5.03 0.18 -13.62
C THR A 131 -3.89 1.05 -13.09
N VAL A 132 -3.99 1.45 -11.82
CA VAL A 132 -2.95 2.16 -11.06
C VAL A 132 -2.62 1.37 -9.80
N ILE A 133 -1.33 1.13 -9.53
CA ILE A 133 -0.87 0.59 -8.25
C ILE A 133 -0.50 1.75 -7.34
N VAL A 134 -0.88 1.70 -6.06
CA VAL A 134 -0.57 2.71 -5.05
C VAL A 134 0.08 2.05 -3.85
N SER A 135 1.31 2.46 -3.52
CA SER A 135 2.05 2.03 -2.33
C SER A 135 2.09 3.14 -1.30
N TRP A 136 1.55 2.90 -0.11
CA TRP A 136 1.34 3.97 0.87
C TRP A 136 1.60 3.56 2.32
N ALA A 137 1.57 4.53 3.24
CA ALA A 137 1.52 4.28 4.67
C ALA A 137 0.16 3.68 5.08
N HIS A 138 0.19 2.63 5.89
CA HIS A 138 -0.99 1.83 6.18
C HIS A 138 -2.12 2.63 6.86
N GLN A 139 -1.78 3.73 7.56
CA GLN A 139 -2.74 4.55 8.30
C GLN A 139 -3.72 5.28 7.37
N GLN A 140 -3.32 5.61 6.14
CA GLN A 140 -4.16 6.37 5.20
C GLN A 140 -4.81 5.50 4.12
N ILE A 141 -4.47 4.21 4.04
CA ILE A 141 -5.04 3.32 3.02
C ILE A 141 -6.57 3.15 3.18
N PRO A 142 -7.13 2.98 4.40
CA PRO A 142 -8.58 2.95 4.59
C PRO A 142 -9.28 4.22 4.06
N ASP A 143 -8.81 5.40 4.46
CA ASP A 143 -9.39 6.67 4.03
C ASP A 143 -9.28 6.89 2.51
N LEU A 144 -8.14 6.52 1.93
CA LEU A 144 -7.94 6.53 0.48
C LEU A 144 -8.93 5.60 -0.23
N THR A 145 -9.17 4.41 0.30
CA THR A 145 -10.12 3.42 -0.25
C THR A 145 -11.55 3.97 -0.25
N VAL A 146 -11.96 4.62 0.84
CA VAL A 146 -13.27 5.30 0.93
C VAL A 146 -13.36 6.46 -0.06
N ALA A 147 -12.31 7.27 -0.17
CA ALA A 147 -12.25 8.39 -1.11
C ALA A 147 -12.30 7.96 -2.59
N LEU A 148 -11.90 6.72 -2.89
CA LEU A 148 -12.06 6.08 -4.21
C LEU A 148 -13.50 5.60 -4.48
N GLY A 149 -14.44 5.79 -3.54
CA GLY A 149 -15.86 5.54 -3.73
C GLY A 149 -16.36 4.20 -3.18
N VAL A 150 -15.53 3.49 -2.41
CA VAL A 150 -15.99 2.29 -1.68
C VAL A 150 -16.79 2.73 -0.45
N PRO A 151 -17.96 2.14 -0.18
CA PRO A 151 -18.70 2.44 1.05
C PRO A 151 -17.87 2.15 2.29
N ALA A 152 -17.77 3.10 3.22
CA ALA A 152 -16.96 2.96 4.44
C ALA A 152 -17.32 1.71 5.27
N ALA A 153 -18.57 1.26 5.24
CA ALA A 153 -19.01 0.05 5.91
C ALA A 153 -18.42 -1.26 5.33
N GLN A 154 -17.78 -1.21 4.16
CA GLN A 154 -17.13 -2.35 3.50
C GLN A 154 -15.60 -2.31 3.61
N VAL A 155 -15.02 -1.22 4.12
CA VAL A 155 -13.58 -1.03 4.23
C VAL A 155 -13.16 -1.30 5.68
N PRO A 156 -12.15 -2.15 5.93
CA PRO A 156 -11.57 -2.28 7.27
C PRO A 156 -11.13 -0.91 7.79
N GLN A 157 -11.59 -0.53 8.98
CA GLN A 157 -11.29 0.80 9.56
C GLN A 157 -9.80 1.01 9.80
N HIS A 158 -9.05 -0.07 9.96
CA HIS A 158 -7.62 -0.06 10.20
C HIS A 158 -6.94 -1.11 9.34
N TRP A 159 -5.75 -0.76 8.84
CA TRP A 159 -4.83 -1.74 8.28
C TRP A 159 -3.89 -2.21 9.40
N PRO A 160 -3.95 -3.48 9.86
CA PRO A 160 -3.18 -3.91 11.02
C PRO A 160 -1.67 -3.80 10.79
N GLY A 161 -0.93 -3.29 11.78
CA GLY A 161 0.50 -2.95 11.66
C GLY A 161 1.42 -4.09 11.20
N LYS A 162 1.03 -5.35 11.42
CA LYS A 162 1.80 -6.55 11.03
C LYS A 162 1.35 -7.21 9.72
N ARG A 163 0.35 -6.67 9.03
CA ARG A 163 -0.21 -7.25 7.79
C ARG A 163 0.42 -6.66 6.53
N PHE A 164 1.67 -7.00 6.24
CA PHE A 164 2.40 -6.55 5.04
C PHE A 164 2.03 -7.30 3.75
N ASP A 165 1.17 -8.29 3.90
CA ASP A 165 0.93 -9.43 3.03
C ASP A 165 -0.45 -9.38 2.35
N VAL A 166 -1.01 -8.18 2.17
CA VAL A 166 -2.35 -7.99 1.61
C VAL A 166 -2.33 -6.93 0.52
N THR A 167 -3.06 -7.22 -0.55
CA THR A 167 -3.36 -6.30 -1.64
C THR A 167 -4.84 -5.97 -1.61
N TRP A 168 -5.18 -4.70 -1.63
CA TRP A 168 -6.56 -4.22 -1.77
C TRP A 168 -6.78 -3.80 -3.22
N VAL A 169 -7.94 -4.12 -3.78
CA VAL A 169 -8.31 -3.75 -5.14
C VAL A 169 -9.65 -3.06 -5.09
N VAL A 170 -9.70 -1.87 -5.69
CA VAL A 170 -10.90 -1.08 -5.90
C VAL A 170 -11.19 -1.06 -7.38
N GLU A 171 -12.36 -1.55 -7.78
CA GLU A 171 -12.84 -1.39 -9.15
C GLU A 171 -13.97 -0.37 -9.19
N PRO A 172 -14.00 0.50 -10.21
CA PRO A 172 -14.95 1.59 -10.27
C PRO A 172 -16.38 1.06 -10.48
N GLY A 173 -17.34 1.68 -9.80
CA GLY A 173 -18.77 1.43 -10.01
C GLY A 173 -19.35 2.42 -11.01
N SER A 174 -19.82 1.95 -12.16
CA SER A 174 -20.49 2.77 -13.17
C SER A 174 -21.91 3.14 -12.71
N GLY A 175 -22.05 4.25 -11.99
CA GLY A 175 -23.34 4.69 -11.43
C GLY A 175 -23.73 3.95 -10.14
N THR A 176 -22.85 3.10 -9.63
CA THR A 176 -22.96 2.40 -8.34
C THR A 176 -21.71 2.70 -7.50
N PRO A 177 -21.70 2.37 -6.20
CA PRO A 177 -20.47 2.42 -5.42
C PRO A 177 -19.38 1.54 -6.04
N ALA A 178 -18.12 1.91 -5.82
CA ALA A 178 -16.97 1.10 -6.22
C ALA A 178 -16.96 -0.24 -5.48
N THR A 179 -16.49 -1.29 -6.13
CA THR A 179 -16.33 -2.60 -5.50
C THR A 179 -14.96 -2.69 -4.84
N PHE A 180 -14.87 -3.53 -3.81
CA PHE A 180 -13.67 -3.71 -3.00
C PHE A 180 -13.41 -5.19 -2.77
N VAL A 181 -12.18 -5.62 -3.05
CA VAL A 181 -11.71 -6.99 -2.80
C VAL A 181 -10.30 -6.97 -2.21
N GLN A 182 -9.99 -7.97 -1.40
CA GLN A 182 -8.67 -8.14 -0.81
C GLN A 182 -8.05 -9.46 -1.29
N TYR A 183 -6.75 -9.45 -1.58
CA TYR A 183 -5.98 -10.63 -1.94
C TYR A 183 -4.81 -10.82 -0.97
N PRO A 184 -4.74 -11.97 -0.27
CA PRO A 184 -3.54 -12.36 0.46
C PRO A 184 -2.40 -12.59 -0.53
N GLN A 185 -1.27 -11.90 -0.36
CA GLN A 185 -0.17 -11.93 -1.32
C GLN A 185 0.58 -13.27 -1.27
N ARG A 186 0.84 -13.78 -0.06
CA ARG A 186 1.55 -15.04 0.23
C ARG A 186 2.92 -15.10 -0.46
N LEU A 187 3.74 -14.08 -0.24
CA LEU A 187 5.04 -13.91 -0.88
C LEU A 187 6.17 -14.51 -0.04
N LEU A 188 6.13 -14.26 1.26
CA LEU A 188 7.21 -14.62 2.18
C LEU A 188 6.72 -15.58 3.27
N PHE A 189 7.67 -16.25 3.92
CA PHE A 189 7.37 -17.05 5.10
C PHE A 189 6.70 -16.21 6.19
N GLY A 190 5.63 -16.76 6.76
CA GLY A 190 4.81 -16.11 7.78
C GLY A 190 3.68 -15.23 7.24
N ASP A 191 3.53 -15.11 5.92
CA ASP A 191 2.35 -14.47 5.31
C ASP A 191 1.10 -15.28 5.60
N LYS A 192 0.00 -14.59 5.89
CA LYS A 192 -1.31 -15.20 6.11
C LYS A 192 -2.00 -15.44 4.77
N ASP A 193 -2.87 -16.44 4.73
CA ASP A 193 -3.77 -16.72 3.61
C ASP A 193 -5.16 -16.09 3.79
N SER A 194 -5.36 -15.30 4.86
CA SER A 194 -6.60 -14.59 5.16
C SER A 194 -6.55 -13.12 4.75
N VAL A 195 -7.72 -12.51 4.57
CA VAL A 195 -7.86 -11.06 4.33
C VAL A 195 -7.78 -10.28 5.66
N ILE A 196 -7.87 -8.95 5.62
CA ILE A 196 -8.04 -8.13 6.84
C ILE A 196 -9.52 -8.12 7.20
N ASP A 197 -9.82 -8.49 8.44
CA ASP A 197 -11.19 -8.48 8.97
C ASP A 197 -11.76 -7.06 8.99
N LEU A 198 -13.02 -6.92 8.57
CA LEU A 198 -13.72 -5.63 8.52
C LEU A 198 -13.76 -4.94 9.89
N HIS A 199 -13.94 -5.73 10.95
CA HIS A 199 -13.97 -5.28 12.35
C HIS A 199 -12.65 -5.54 13.06
N SER A 200 -11.53 -5.62 12.33
CA SER A 200 -10.23 -5.78 12.96
C SER A 200 -10.06 -4.68 14.01
N ALA A 201 -10.06 -5.08 15.28
CA ALA A 201 -9.93 -4.14 16.38
C ALA A 201 -8.64 -3.36 16.16
N LYS A 202 -8.62 -2.08 16.57
CA LYS A 202 -7.38 -1.36 16.79
C LYS A 202 -6.61 -2.19 17.79
N GLY A 203 -5.68 -3.03 17.31
CA GLY A 203 -4.97 -3.95 18.16
C GLY A 203 -4.40 -3.15 19.32
N LYS A 204 -4.40 -3.70 20.53
CA LYS A 204 -3.61 -3.15 21.66
C LYS A 204 -2.09 -3.12 21.38
N GLU A 205 -1.69 -3.29 20.14
CA GLU A 205 -0.37 -2.93 19.66
C GLU A 205 -0.45 -1.43 19.41
N LYS A 206 -0.08 -0.64 20.43
CA LYS A 206 0.48 0.70 20.18
C LYS A 206 1.40 0.53 18.96
N ASP A 207 1.24 1.37 17.95
CA ASP A 207 2.28 1.55 16.95
C ASP A 207 3.56 1.79 17.74
N ASP A 208 4.35 0.73 17.87
CA ASP A 208 5.36 0.63 18.93
C ASP A 208 6.58 1.50 18.62
N ASN A 209 6.50 2.25 17.53
CA ASN A 209 7.36 3.32 17.10
C ASN A 209 6.44 4.39 16.49
N GLY A 210 6.37 5.56 17.11
CA GLY A 210 5.58 6.69 16.63
C GLY A 210 5.97 7.05 15.20
N ASP A 211 5.06 6.77 14.26
CA ASP A 211 5.13 7.29 12.91
C ASP A 211 4.53 8.72 12.96
N GLU A 212 5.36 9.72 13.29
CA GLU A 212 5.17 11.11 12.86
C GLU A 212 5.57 11.24 11.37
#